data_AF-A0A7J8E2N2-F1
#
_entry.id   AF-A0A7J8E2N2-F1
#
_cell.length_a   1.000
_cell.length_b   1.000
_cell.length_c   1.000
_cell.angle_alpha   90.00
_cell.angle_beta   90.00
_cell.angle_gamma   90.00
#
_symmetry.space_group_name_H-M   'P 1'
#
loop_
_entity.id
_entity.type
_entity.pdbx_description
1 polymer ?
#
loop_
_entity_poly.entity_id
_entity_poly.type
_entity_poly.pdbx_seq_one_letter_code
_entity_poly.pdbx_strand_id
1 'polypeptide(L)'
;MILYIENPKDSIKNLLDLINEFGKISGYKINIKKLMAFLYNNDELTERETKKAIPFTNVAKKLRYLGINLTKEIKDLFAENYRSLKNEIVEDIKSGSTYLVHGLEELTSLKCPYYPKQSIDSMQSPSKYQRHTSQN
;
A
#
# COMPACT_ATOMS: atom_id res chain seq x y z
N MET A 1 -9.09 -0.67 0.14
CA MET A 1 -8.85 -1.28 1.47
C MET A 1 -7.64 -2.20 1.36
N ILE A 2 -6.72 -2.12 2.32
CA ILE A 2 -5.58 -3.04 2.45
C ILE A 2 -5.78 -3.82 3.74
N LEU A 3 -5.46 -5.11 3.73
CA LEU A 3 -5.57 -6.00 4.89
C LEU A 3 -4.24 -6.74 5.09
N TYR A 4 -3.85 -6.91 6.34
CA TYR A 4 -2.72 -7.75 6.75
C TYR A 4 -3.27 -8.99 7.45
N ILE A 5 -2.84 -10.17 7.02
CA ILE A 5 -3.35 -11.44 7.52
C ILE A 5 -2.14 -12.29 7.90
N GLU A 6 -2.09 -12.72 9.16
CA GLU A 6 -1.01 -13.54 9.69
C GLU A 6 -1.11 -14.99 9.23
N ASN A 7 -2.30 -15.59 9.31
CA ASN A 7 -2.57 -16.99 8.95
C ASN A 7 -3.48 -17.08 7.71
N PRO A 8 -2.96 -16.84 6.49
CA PRO A 8 -3.77 -16.72 5.29
C PRO A 8 -4.52 -18.00 4.92
N LYS A 9 -3.93 -19.18 5.14
CA LYS A 9 -4.56 -20.48 4.81
C LYS A 9 -5.92 -20.65 5.50
N ASP A 10 -6.00 -20.29 6.78
CA ASP A 10 -7.21 -20.46 7.59
C ASP A 10 -8.13 -19.23 7.53
N SER A 11 -7.54 -18.04 7.46
CA SER A 11 -8.28 -16.79 7.64
C SER A 11 -8.94 -16.27 6.36
N ILE A 12 -8.42 -16.59 5.18
CA ILE A 12 -8.94 -16.03 3.91
C ILE A 12 -10.35 -16.49 3.63
N LYS A 13 -10.68 -17.75 3.94
CA LYS A 13 -12.03 -18.28 3.76
C LYS A 13 -13.03 -17.48 4.59
N ASN A 14 -12.77 -17.35 5.89
CA ASN A 14 -13.64 -16.61 6.82
C ASN A 14 -13.77 -15.14 6.41
N LEU A 15 -12.69 -14.52 5.93
CA LEU A 15 -12.70 -13.14 5.43
C LEU A 15 -13.62 -12.99 4.21
N LEU A 16 -13.52 -13.89 3.23
CA LEU A 16 -14.37 -13.84 2.04
C LEU A 16 -15.84 -14.07 2.38
N ASP A 17 -16.13 -14.97 3.33
CA ASP A 17 -17.49 -15.22 3.81
C ASP A 17 -18.08 -13.97 4.48
N LEU A 18 -17.31 -13.31 5.36
CA LEU A 18 -17.74 -12.08 6.03
C LEU A 18 -17.98 -10.92 5.03
N ILE A 19 -17.08 -10.74 4.05
CA ILE A 19 -17.26 -9.73 3.00
C ILE A 19 -18.50 -10.04 2.16
N ASN A 20 -18.76 -11.31 1.86
CA ASN A 20 -19.95 -11.70 1.12
C ASN A 20 -21.23 -11.47 1.93
N GLU A 21 -21.21 -11.73 3.24
CA GLU A 21 -22.33 -11.43 4.14
C GLU A 21 -22.63 -9.93 4.18
N PHE A 22 -21.59 -9.11 4.36
CA PHE A 22 -21.72 -7.66 4.27
C PHE A 22 -22.18 -7.20 2.88
N GLY A 23 -21.73 -7.90 1.83
CA GLY A 23 -22.16 -7.70 0.46
C GLY A 23 -23.66 -7.94 0.25
N LYS A 24 -24.25 -8.92 0.95
CA LYS A 24 -25.71 -9.16 0.92
C LYS A 24 -26.50 -7.99 1.51
N ILE A 25 -25.98 -7.39 2.58
CA ILE A 25 -26.63 -6.24 3.25
C ILE A 25 -26.49 -4.97 2.41
N SER A 26 -25.29 -4.73 1.88
CA SER A 26 -24.96 -3.51 1.14
C SER A 26 -25.32 -3.56 -0.35
N GLY A 27 -25.62 -4.73 -0.90
CA GLY A 27 -25.85 -4.96 -2.32
C GLY A 27 -24.58 -5.03 -3.18
N TYR A 28 -23.40 -4.92 -2.59
CA TYR A 28 -22.13 -4.98 -3.32
C TYR A 28 -21.56 -6.40 -3.41
N LYS A 29 -20.89 -6.70 -4.53
CA LYS A 29 -20.18 -7.97 -4.76
C LYS A 29 -18.69 -7.73 -4.92
N ILE A 30 -17.88 -8.47 -4.17
CA ILE A 30 -16.43 -8.40 -4.29
C ILE A 30 -15.96 -8.96 -5.64
N ASN A 31 -15.02 -8.25 -6.29
CA ASN A 31 -14.38 -8.71 -7.52
C ASN A 31 -13.07 -9.43 -7.19
N ILE A 32 -13.14 -10.75 -7.02
CA ILE A 32 -12.00 -11.60 -6.64
C ILE A 32 -10.84 -11.45 -7.63
N LYS A 33 -11.11 -11.25 -8.93
CA LYS A 33 -10.07 -11.09 -9.96
C LYS A 33 -9.23 -9.82 -9.79
N LYS A 34 -9.75 -8.80 -9.10
CA LYS A 34 -9.03 -7.56 -8.80
C LYS A 34 -8.26 -7.61 -7.48
N LEU A 35 -8.46 -8.66 -6.68
CA LEU A 35 -7.71 -8.84 -5.45
C LEU A 35 -6.29 -9.28 -5.78
N MET A 36 -5.33 -8.64 -5.13
CA MET A 36 -3.91 -8.92 -5.26
C MET A 36 -3.30 -8.97 -3.88
N ALA A 37 -2.31 -9.84 -3.69
CA ALA A 37 -1.62 -9.95 -2.41
C ALA A 37 -0.15 -10.31 -2.56
N PHE A 38 0.61 -9.91 -1.55
CA PHE A 38 1.96 -10.39 -1.27
C PHE A 38 1.92 -11.39 -0.12
N LEU A 39 2.83 -12.36 -0.16
CA LEU A 39 3.15 -13.21 0.98
C LEU A 39 4.50 -12.76 1.51
N TYR A 40 4.56 -12.43 2.80
CA TYR A 40 5.79 -11.98 3.48
C TYR A 40 6.62 -13.13 4.06
N ASN A 41 6.17 -14.38 3.91
CA ASN A 41 6.89 -15.53 4.45
C ASN A 41 8.18 -15.80 3.66
N ASN A 42 9.25 -16.13 4.38
CA ASN A 42 10.55 -16.50 3.81
C ASN A 42 10.66 -18.00 3.47
N ASP A 43 9.72 -18.82 3.95
CA ASP A 43 9.70 -20.24 3.64
C ASP A 43 9.01 -20.50 2.29
N GLU A 44 9.78 -20.89 1.29
CA GLU A 44 9.32 -21.19 -0.06
C GLU A 44 8.25 -22.29 -0.11
N LEU A 45 8.34 -23.30 0.76
CA LEU A 45 7.36 -24.39 0.81
C LEU A 45 6.01 -23.87 1.27
N THR A 46 6.00 -23.18 2.41
CA THR A 46 4.79 -22.55 2.93
C THR A 46 4.22 -21.51 1.96
N GLU A 47 5.08 -20.73 1.29
CA GLU A 47 4.66 -19.76 0.28
C GLU A 47 3.95 -20.46 -0.90
N ARG A 48 4.52 -21.57 -1.40
CA ARG A 48 3.95 -22.34 -2.52
C ARG A 48 2.61 -22.98 -2.17
N GLU A 49 2.48 -23.55 -0.97
CA GLU A 49 1.22 -24.13 -0.52
C GLU A 49 0.15 -23.07 -0.33
N THR A 50 0.52 -21.94 0.25
CA THR A 50 -0.40 -20.81 0.45
C THR A 50 -0.86 -20.24 -0.89
N LYS A 51 0.03 -20.12 -1.88
CA LYS A 51 -0.35 -19.73 -3.26
C LYS A 51 -1.39 -20.65 -3.89
N LYS A 52 -1.38 -21.96 -3.56
CA LYS A 52 -2.39 -22.91 -4.04
C LYS A 52 -3.73 -22.75 -3.33
N ALA A 53 -3.72 -22.39 -2.06
CA ALA A 53 -4.94 -22.23 -1.25
C ALA A 53 -5.69 -20.92 -1.56
N ILE A 54 -4.98 -19.91 -2.04
CA ILE A 54 -5.52 -18.56 -2.25
C ILE A 54 -6.18 -18.41 -3.62
N PRO A 55 -7.42 -17.89 -3.71
CA PRO A 55 -8.13 -17.73 -4.98
C PRO A 55 -7.80 -16.44 -5.75
N PHE A 56 -6.95 -15.57 -5.21
CA PHE A 56 -6.58 -14.28 -5.81
C PHE A 56 -5.13 -14.23 -6.32
N THR A 57 -4.84 -13.26 -7.17
CA THR A 57 -3.54 -13.14 -7.84
C THR A 57 -2.43 -12.81 -6.83
N ASN A 58 -1.46 -13.71 -6.72
CA ASN A 58 -0.23 -13.43 -6.01
C ASN A 58 0.68 -12.55 -6.87
N VAL A 59 1.17 -11.46 -6.29
CA VAL A 59 2.12 -10.56 -6.95
C VAL A 59 3.50 -10.79 -6.35
N ALA A 60 4.53 -10.94 -7.19
CA ALA A 60 5.86 -11.32 -6.71
C ALA A 60 6.71 -10.14 -6.21
N LYS A 61 6.53 -8.94 -6.79
CA LYS A 61 7.45 -7.80 -6.58
C LYS A 61 6.76 -6.52 -6.12
N LYS A 62 5.82 -6.00 -6.93
CA LYS A 62 5.18 -4.70 -6.67
C LYS A 62 3.74 -4.61 -7.16
N LEU A 63 2.93 -3.87 -6.42
CA LEU A 63 1.49 -3.67 -6.59
C LEU A 63 1.25 -2.17 -6.50
N ARG A 64 0.47 -1.62 -7.44
CA ARG A 64 0.08 -0.22 -7.36
C ARG A 64 -1.24 -0.08 -6.61
N TYR A 65 -1.26 0.74 -5.56
CA TYR A 65 -2.46 1.09 -4.82
C TYR A 65 -2.50 2.61 -4.61
N LEU A 66 -3.58 3.26 -5.07
CA LEU A 66 -3.79 4.71 -4.96
C LEU A 66 -2.60 5.56 -5.43
N GLY A 67 -1.89 5.11 -6.47
CA GLY A 67 -0.73 5.81 -7.01
C GLY A 67 0.61 5.43 -6.37
N ILE A 68 0.61 4.70 -5.26
CA ILE A 68 1.79 4.24 -4.53
C ILE A 68 2.11 2.79 -4.94
N ASN A 69 3.39 2.51 -5.18
CA ASN A 69 3.90 1.17 -5.42
C ASN A 69 4.20 0.49 -4.08
N LEU A 70 3.34 -0.42 -3.67
CA LEU A 70 3.59 -1.32 -2.55
C LEU A 70 4.54 -2.42 -2.99
N THR A 71 5.60 -2.65 -2.22
CA THR A 71 6.64 -3.65 -2.49
C THR A 71 6.55 -4.81 -1.50
N LYS A 72 6.98 -6.01 -1.93
CA LYS A 72 7.15 -7.16 -1.02
C LYS A 72 8.19 -6.86 0.07
N GLU A 73 9.26 -6.14 -0.28
CA GLU A 73 10.29 -5.73 0.67
C GLU A 73 10.09 -4.28 1.08
N ILE A 74 9.86 -4.03 2.37
CA ILE A 74 9.55 -2.70 2.91
C ILE A 74 10.69 -1.70 2.65
N LYS A 75 11.94 -2.17 2.65
CA LYS A 75 13.11 -1.33 2.36
C LYS A 75 13.07 -0.68 0.97
N ASP A 76 12.42 -1.32 0.01
CA ASP A 76 12.33 -0.84 -1.37
C ASP A 76 11.18 0.16 -1.58
N LEU A 77 10.24 0.23 -0.62
CA LEU A 77 9.07 1.11 -0.69
C LEU A 77 9.47 2.57 -0.88
N PHE A 78 10.49 3.02 -0.14
CA PHE A 78 10.97 4.39 -0.23
C PHE A 78 11.58 4.68 -1.61
N ALA A 79 12.45 3.81 -2.11
CA ALA A 79 13.13 4.03 -3.38
C ALA A 79 12.15 4.03 -4.57
N GLU A 80 11.18 3.10 -4.58
CA GLU A 80 10.20 2.96 -5.65
C GLU A 80 9.20 4.12 -5.74
N ASN A 81 8.93 4.80 -4.62
CA ASN A 81 7.93 5.88 -4.56
C ASN A 81 8.57 7.27 -4.48
N TYR A 82 9.52 7.48 -3.57
CA TYR A 82 10.05 8.80 -3.27
C TYR A 82 10.89 9.39 -4.40
N ARG A 83 11.68 8.57 -5.11
CA ARG A 83 12.52 9.07 -6.21
C ARG A 83 11.67 9.65 -7.34
N SER A 84 10.60 8.94 -7.70
CA SER A 84 9.64 9.37 -8.71
C SER A 84 8.85 10.59 -8.24
N LEU A 85 8.35 10.57 -7.01
CA LEU A 85 7.60 11.69 -6.42
C LEU A 85 8.42 12.97 -6.33
N LYS A 86 9.70 12.87 -5.96
CA LYS A 86 10.62 14.01 -5.92
C LYS A 86 10.77 14.63 -7.31
N ASN A 87 10.91 13.81 -8.35
CA ASN A 87 11.05 14.31 -9.72
C ASN A 87 9.74 14.96 -10.20
N GLU A 88 8.59 14.35 -9.91
CA GLU A 88 7.26 14.93 -10.18
C GLU A 88 7.12 16.33 -9.55
N ILE A 89 7.46 16.46 -8.26
CA ILE A 89 7.46 17.76 -7.56
C ILE A 89 8.40 18.78 -8.23
N VAL A 90 9.61 18.37 -8.59
CA VAL A 90 10.59 19.27 -9.21
C VAL A 90 10.12 19.74 -10.59
N GLU A 91 9.56 18.86 -11.41
CA GLU A 91 9.03 19.21 -12.73
C GLU A 91 7.75 20.04 -12.65
N ASP A 92 6.89 19.77 -11.67
CA ASP A 92 5.69 20.59 -11.39
C ASP A 92 6.08 22.00 -10.91
N ILE A 93 7.13 22.14 -10.11
CA ILE A 93 7.65 23.46 -9.73
C ILE A 93 8.22 24.20 -10.94
N LYS A 94 8.98 23.52 -11.81
CA LYS A 94 9.57 24.12 -13.02
C LYS A 94 8.50 24.54 -14.04
N SER A 95 7.51 23.69 -14.29
CA SER A 95 6.40 23.99 -15.21
C SER A 95 5.43 25.01 -14.60
N GLY A 96 5.21 24.92 -13.29
CA GLY A 96 4.47 25.87 -12.47
C GLY A 96 5.15 27.21 -12.26
N SER A 97 6.43 27.37 -12.62
CA SER A 97 7.15 28.65 -12.53
C SER A 97 6.52 29.78 -13.37
N THR A 98 5.63 29.45 -14.31
CA THR A 98 4.81 30.42 -15.06
C THR A 98 3.57 30.90 -14.28
N TYR A 99 3.12 30.14 -13.27
CA TYR A 99 1.98 30.47 -12.40
C TYR A 99 2.42 30.95 -10.99
N LEU A 100 3.70 30.79 -10.63
CA LEU A 100 4.29 31.06 -9.31
C LEU A 100 4.99 32.42 -9.24
N VAL A 101 4.25 33.51 -9.50
CA VAL A 101 4.73 34.88 -9.22
C VAL A 101 3.71 35.59 -8.33
N HIS A 102 3.42 35.08 -7.13
CA HIS A 102 2.96 35.94 -6.01
C HIS A 102 2.87 35.21 -4.64
N GLY A 103 3.90 35.42 -3.81
CA GLY A 103 3.84 35.69 -2.36
C GLY A 103 3.02 34.79 -1.41
N LEU A 104 3.74 34.09 -0.52
CA LEU A 104 3.40 33.68 0.87
C LEU A 104 2.14 32.82 1.16
N GLU A 105 1.13 32.77 0.30
CA GLU A 105 0.09 31.71 0.32
C GLU A 105 0.62 30.38 -0.27
N GLU A 106 1.81 30.42 -0.90
CA GLU A 106 2.41 29.36 -1.73
C GLU A 106 2.83 28.09 -0.96
N LEU A 107 3.17 28.18 0.33
CA LEU A 107 3.48 27.00 1.16
C LEU A 107 2.25 26.10 1.35
N THR A 108 1.04 26.65 1.29
CA THR A 108 -0.20 25.86 1.48
C THR A 108 -0.59 25.12 0.19
N SER A 109 -0.43 25.76 -0.96
CA SER A 109 -0.69 25.18 -2.30
C SER A 109 0.24 24.02 -2.64
N LEU A 110 1.53 24.12 -2.32
CA LEU A 110 2.49 23.01 -2.45
C LEU A 110 2.27 21.91 -1.40
N LYS A 111 1.64 22.21 -0.27
CA LYS A 111 1.42 21.21 0.80
C LYS A 111 0.18 20.36 0.52
N CYS A 112 -0.91 20.93 0.01
CA CYS A 112 -2.17 20.23 -0.21
C CYS A 112 -2.11 18.98 -1.13
N PRO A 113 -1.47 18.98 -2.32
CA PRO A 113 -1.45 17.82 -3.20
C PRO A 113 -0.41 16.76 -2.77
N TYR A 114 0.64 17.15 -2.05
CA TYR A 114 1.78 16.29 -1.74
C TYR A 114 1.80 15.74 -0.31
N TYR A 115 1.21 16.46 0.66
CA TYR A 115 1.14 16.02 2.06
C TYR A 115 0.39 14.70 2.25
N PRO A 116 -0.75 14.42 1.57
CA PRO A 116 -1.41 13.11 1.68
C PRO A 116 -0.51 11.97 1.19
N LYS A 117 0.19 12.15 0.06
CA LYS A 117 1.12 11.15 -0.50
C LYS A 117 2.25 10.84 0.49
N GLN A 118 2.87 11.87 1.07
CA GLN A 118 3.93 11.74 2.08
C GLN A 118 3.43 11.10 3.39
N SER A 119 2.21 11.44 3.84
CA SER A 119 1.65 10.93 5.09
C SER A 119 1.31 9.44 5.02
N ILE A 120 0.80 8.96 3.87
CA ILE A 120 0.48 7.55 3.65
C ILE A 120 1.76 6.69 3.66
N ASP A 121 2.84 7.18 3.05
CA ASP A 121 4.15 6.51 3.10
C ASP A 121 4.68 6.39 4.55
N SER A 122 4.43 7.41 5.39
CA SER A 122 4.84 7.41 6.80
C SER A 122 4.00 6.51 7.72
N MET A 123 2.73 6.25 7.37
CA MET A 123 1.85 5.36 8.14
C MET A 123 2.15 3.87 7.88
N GLN A 124 2.82 3.55 6.77
CA GLN A 124 3.13 2.18 6.37
C GLN A 124 4.53 1.70 6.80
N SER A 125 5.34 2.54 7.44
CA SER A 125 6.59 2.13 8.09
C SER A 125 6.27 1.47 9.45
N PRO A 126 6.38 0.13 9.62
CA PRO A 126 6.06 -0.56 10.88
C PRO A 126 7.11 -0.31 11.98
N SER A 127 8.16 0.44 11.69
CA SER A 127 9.33 0.67 12.56
C SER A 127 8.99 1.35 13.88
N LYS A 128 7.76 1.85 14.06
CA LYS A 128 7.26 2.37 15.34
C LYS A 128 6.62 1.31 16.24
N TYR A 129 6.25 0.14 15.72
CA TYR A 129 5.62 -0.95 16.50
C TYR A 129 6.60 -2.03 16.97
N GLN A 130 7.79 -2.13 16.38
CA GLN A 130 8.78 -3.17 16.72
C GLN A 130 9.73 -2.81 17.90
N ARG A 131 9.51 -1.71 18.63
CA ARG A 131 10.40 -1.31 19.75
C ARG A 131 10.04 -1.89 21.13
N HIS A 132 9.04 -2.75 21.23
CA HIS A 132 8.64 -3.33 22.52
C HIS A 132 8.49 -4.86 22.48
N THR A 133 9.42 -5.58 21.84
CA THR A 133 9.57 -7.03 22.04
C THR A 133 11.05 -7.43 21.97
N SER A 134 11.86 -6.88 22.86
CA SER A 134 13.20 -7.37 23.18
C SER A 134 13.59 -6.81 24.55
N GLN A 135 12.94 -7.31 25.59
CA GLN A 135 13.40 -7.34 26.97
C GLN A 135 12.44 -8.26 27.74
N ASN A 136 12.79 -9.55 27.73
CA ASN A 136 12.65 -10.53 28.82
C ASN A 136 13.19 -11.87 28.33
#